data_AF-K1UP22-F1
#
_entry.id   AF-K1UP22-F1
#
_cell.length_a   1.000
_cell.length_b   1.000
_cell.length_c   1.000
_cell.angle_alpha   90.00
_cell.angle_beta   90.00
_cell.angle_gamma   90.00
#
_symmetry.space_group_name_H-M   'P 1'
#
loop_
_entity.id
_entity.type
_entity.pdbx_description
1 polymer ?
#
loop_
_entity_poly.entity_id
_entity_poly.type
_entity_poly.pdbx_seq_one_letter_code
_entity_poly.pdbx_strand_id
1 'polypeptide(L)'
;MRLTPEKIRDMDTDVEKFPEIFRTYNAKLRQMQMIDYDDQMIYALRILEQYPEVLAHFREQYRYFCVDEAQDTSKIQHDMIDLLAAQSRNLFMVGDEDQSIYGFRAAYPQALVSFEDRHPG
;
A
#
# COMPACT_ATOMS: atom_id res chain seq x y z
N MET A 1 -1.94 6.19 1.17
CA MET A 1 -0.99 6.17 2.33
C MET A 1 -1.73 5.78 3.62
N ARG A 2 -1.17 4.94 4.50
CA ARG A 2 -1.79 4.65 5.82
C ARG A 2 -1.50 5.79 6.80
N LEU A 3 -2.38 6.79 6.82
CA LEU A 3 -2.30 7.92 7.74
C LEU A 3 -2.99 7.57 9.07
N THR A 4 -2.27 7.73 10.18
CA THR A 4 -2.84 7.61 11.54
C THR A 4 -3.32 8.98 12.02
N PRO A 5 -4.24 9.06 13.00
CA PRO A 5 -4.66 10.33 13.57
C PRO A 5 -3.50 11.20 14.06
N GLU A 6 -2.45 10.59 14.62
CA GLU A 6 -1.23 11.27 15.05
C GLU A 6 -0.48 11.86 13.86
N LYS A 7 -0.27 11.08 12.79
CA LYS A 7 0.38 11.57 11.57
C LYS A 7 -0.37 12.71 10.88
N ILE A 8 -1.70 12.70 10.96
CA ILE A 8 -2.53 13.77 10.38
C ILE A 8 -2.43 15.05 11.22
N ARG A 9 -2.36 14.92 12.55
CA ARG A 9 -2.20 16.07 13.45
C ARG A 9 -0.81 16.70 13.28
N ASP A 10 0.21 15.88 13.15
CA ASP A 10 1.61 16.30 13.11
C ASP A 10 2.10 16.54 11.66
N MET A 11 1.18 16.56 10.68
CA MET A 11 1.49 16.78 9.28
C MET A 11 1.90 18.23 9.04
N ASP A 12 3.08 18.43 8.46
CA ASP A 12 3.56 19.75 8.05
C ASP A 12 2.82 20.17 6.77
N THR A 13 1.87 21.09 6.91
CA THR A 13 1.02 21.56 5.81
C THR A 13 0.64 23.03 5.99
N ASP A 14 0.71 23.79 4.90
CA ASP A 14 0.27 25.19 4.86
C ASP A 14 -1.27 25.33 4.87
N VAL A 15 -2.01 24.22 4.88
CA VAL A 15 -3.47 24.21 4.85
C VAL A 15 -4.02 24.39 6.27
N GLU A 16 -4.61 25.56 6.52
CA GLU A 16 -5.28 25.84 7.79
C GLU A 16 -6.39 24.81 8.07
N LYS A 17 -6.44 24.31 9.32
CA LYS A 17 -7.42 23.30 9.78
C LYS A 17 -7.40 21.99 8.98
N PHE A 18 -6.28 21.63 8.36
CA PHE A 18 -6.14 20.37 7.60
C PHE A 18 -6.71 19.13 8.33
N PRO A 19 -6.45 18.89 9.64
CA PRO A 19 -7.02 17.73 10.32
C PRO A 19 -8.55 17.72 10.41
N GLU A 20 -9.20 18.89 10.46
CA GLU A 20 -10.66 19.01 10.43
C GLU A 20 -11.22 18.76 9.04
N ILE A 21 -10.58 19.34 8.02
CA ILE A 21 -10.94 19.13 6.60
C ILE A 21 -10.84 17.65 6.25
N PHE A 22 -9.71 17.02 6.58
CA PHE A 22 -9.48 15.60 6.31
C PHE A 22 -10.53 14.72 6.99
N ARG A 23 -10.83 14.96 8.27
CA ARG A 23 -11.87 14.20 9.00
C ARG A 23 -13.26 14.39 8.38
N THR A 24 -13.61 15.61 8.03
CA THR A 24 -14.92 15.93 7.43
C THR A 24 -15.07 15.28 6.05
N TYR A 25 -14.02 15.32 5.22
CA TYR A 25 -13.99 14.65 3.91
C TYR A 25 -14.24 13.15 4.05
N ASN A 26 -13.48 12.48 4.92
CA ASN A 26 -13.62 11.04 5.18
C ASN A 26 -15.00 10.68 5.74
N ALA A 27 -15.55 11.50 6.65
CA ALA A 27 -16.90 11.30 7.17
C ALA A 27 -17.96 11.42 6.05
N LYS A 28 -17.76 12.34 5.11
CA LYS A 28 -18.67 12.54 3.98
C LYS A 28 -18.63 11.37 2.99
N LEU A 29 -17.44 10.88 2.64
CA LEU A 29 -17.29 9.68 1.80
C LEU A 29 -18.05 8.49 2.40
N ARG A 30 -17.87 8.25 3.71
CA ARG A 30 -18.55 7.16 4.44
C ARG A 30 -20.06 7.33 4.44
N GLN A 31 -20.56 8.55 4.69
CA GLN A 31 -21.99 8.83 4.64
C GLN A 31 -22.59 8.52 3.27
N MET A 32 -21.83 8.77 2.20
CA MET A 32 -22.25 8.53 0.82
C MET A 32 -21.98 7.09 0.35
N GLN A 33 -21.42 6.22 1.21
CA GLN A 33 -20.98 4.87 0.85
C GLN A 33 -20.00 4.85 -0.34
N MET A 34 -19.15 5.88 -0.42
CA MET A 34 -18.12 6.02 -1.44
C MET A 34 -16.73 5.74 -0.86
N ILE A 35 -15.82 5.36 -1.75
CA ILE A 35 -14.41 5.13 -1.46
C ILE A 35 -13.58 5.83 -2.54
N ASP A 36 -12.45 6.40 -2.17
CA ASP A 36 -11.48 6.93 -3.13
C ASP A 36 -10.40 5.89 -3.48
N TYR A 37 -9.37 6.30 -4.25
CA TYR A 37 -8.29 5.41 -4.65
C TYR A 37 -7.39 4.95 -3.48
N ASP A 38 -7.19 5.80 -2.47
CA ASP A 38 -6.43 5.41 -1.28
C ASP A 38 -7.22 4.42 -0.42
N ASP A 39 -8.53 4.65 -0.28
CA ASP A 39 -9.44 3.76 0.41
C ASP A 39 -9.48 2.36 -0.21
N GLN A 40 -9.43 2.24 -1.54
CA GLN A 40 -9.36 0.95 -2.22
C GLN A 40 -8.18 0.12 -1.72
N MET A 41 -6.99 0.72 -1.65
CA MET A 41 -5.79 0.03 -1.15
C MET A 41 -5.86 -0.26 0.34
N ILE A 42 -6.37 0.69 1.14
CA ILE A 42 -6.50 0.53 2.60
C ILE A 42 -7.48 -0.61 2.93
N TYR A 43 -8.62 -0.67 2.25
CA TYR A 43 -9.60 -1.72 2.46
C TYR A 43 -9.14 -3.06 1.92
N ALA A 44 -8.49 -3.11 0.75
CA ALA A 44 -7.90 -4.34 0.25
C ALA A 44 -6.89 -4.93 1.26
N LEU A 45 -5.95 -4.13 1.75
CA LEU A 45 -4.99 -4.59 2.76
C LEU A 45 -5.70 -5.06 4.05
N ARG A 46 -6.64 -4.27 4.58
CA ARG A 46 -7.40 -4.66 5.79
C ARG A 46 -8.16 -5.97 5.60
N ILE A 47 -8.75 -6.18 4.43
CA ILE A 47 -9.46 -7.42 4.13
C ILE A 47 -8.49 -8.60 4.16
N LEU A 48 -7.33 -8.48 3.52
CA LEU A 48 -6.30 -9.51 3.52
C LEU A 48 -5.76 -9.80 4.93
N GLU A 49 -5.63 -8.77 5.79
CA GLU A 49 -5.17 -8.92 7.18
C GLU A 49 -6.23 -9.54 8.12
N GLN A 50 -7.52 -9.21 7.93
CA GLN A 50 -8.59 -9.55 8.87
C GLN A 50 -9.38 -10.81 8.52
N TYR A 51 -9.39 -11.21 7.25
CA TYR A 51 -10.17 -12.34 6.74
C TYR A 51 -9.24 -13.39 6.12
N PRO A 52 -8.67 -14.30 6.93
CA PRO A 52 -7.69 -15.30 6.47
C PRO A 52 -8.19 -16.16 5.31
N GLU A 53 -9.50 -16.40 5.21
CA GLU A 53 -10.14 -17.13 4.13
C GLU A 53 -10.02 -16.43 2.78
N VAL A 54 -10.10 -15.08 2.76
CA VAL A 54 -9.92 -14.29 1.53
C VAL A 54 -8.45 -14.31 1.12
N LEU A 55 -7.54 -14.15 2.08
CA LEU A 55 -6.10 -14.26 1.83
C LEU A 55 -5.73 -15.66 1.31
N ALA A 56 -6.27 -16.72 1.92
CA ALA A 56 -6.03 -18.10 1.51
C ALA A 56 -6.53 -18.36 0.08
N HIS A 57 -7.72 -17.85 -0.27
CA HIS A 57 -8.26 -17.95 -1.62
C HIS A 57 -7.30 -17.39 -2.67
N PHE A 58 -6.77 -16.19 -2.46
CA PHE A 58 -5.83 -15.58 -3.40
C PHE A 58 -4.47 -16.26 -3.43
N ARG A 59 -3.95 -16.72 -2.28
CA ARG A 59 -2.70 -17.48 -2.22
C ARG A 59 -2.79 -18.83 -2.92
N GLU A 60 -3.94 -19.50 -2.86
CA GLU A 60 -4.20 -20.75 -3.58
C GLU A 60 -4.30 -20.51 -5.09
N GLN A 61 -5.02 -19.45 -5.48
CA GLN A 61 -5.22 -19.09 -6.87
C GLN A 61 -3.93 -18.62 -7.55
N TYR A 62 -3.14 -17.77 -6.89
CA TYR A 62 -1.94 -17.14 -7.44
C TYR A 62 -0.68 -17.66 -6.75
N ARG A 63 0.05 -18.53 -7.45
CA ARG A 63 1.30 -19.10 -6.96
C ARG A 63 2.55 -18.34 -7.35
N TYR A 64 2.48 -17.45 -8.33
CA TYR A 64 3.59 -16.66 -8.86
C TYR A 64 3.15 -15.21 -8.99
N PHE A 65 3.98 -14.29 -8.48
CA PHE A 65 3.71 -12.86 -8.50
C PHE A 65 4.81 -12.17 -9.31
N CYS A 66 4.42 -11.48 -10.39
CA CYS A 66 5.32 -10.65 -11.19
C CYS A 66 4.89 -9.19 -11.01
N VAL A 67 5.80 -8.35 -10.54
CA VAL A 67 5.57 -6.92 -10.33
C VAL A 67 6.50 -6.15 -11.24
N ASP A 68 5.91 -5.34 -12.11
CA ASP A 68 6.64 -4.41 -12.97
C ASP A 68 6.66 -3.01 -12.33
N GLU A 69 7.59 -2.15 -12.76
CA GLU A 69 7.78 -0.80 -12.22
C GLU A 69 7.85 -0.74 -10.67
N ALA A 70 8.55 -1.72 -10.07
CA ALA A 70 8.60 -1.89 -8.62
C ALA A 70 9.24 -0.71 -7.86
N GLN A 71 9.99 0.17 -8.55
CA GLN A 71 10.51 1.41 -7.97
C GLN A 71 9.39 2.41 -7.62
N ASP A 72 8.23 2.31 -8.26
CA ASP A 72 7.12 3.24 -8.10
C ASP A 72 6.00 2.71 -7.19
N THR A 73 6.14 1.48 -6.70
CA THR A 73 5.19 0.91 -5.75
C THR A 73 5.33 1.56 -4.37
N SER A 74 4.19 1.89 -3.79
CA SER A 74 4.09 2.47 -2.45
C SER A 74 4.19 1.41 -1.36
N LYS A 75 4.48 1.83 -0.13
CA LYS A 75 4.60 0.91 1.01
C LYS A 75 3.37 0.01 1.21
N ILE A 76 2.16 0.54 1.02
CA ILE A 76 0.94 -0.26 1.18
C ILE A 76 0.80 -1.35 0.10
N GLN A 77 1.30 -1.09 -1.11
CA GLN A 77 1.32 -2.07 -2.19
C GLN A 77 2.33 -3.19 -1.87
N HIS A 78 3.52 -2.83 -1.38
CA HIS A 78 4.48 -3.82 -0.89
C HIS A 78 3.90 -4.68 0.24
N ASP A 79 3.26 -4.07 1.23
CA ASP A 79 2.64 -4.81 2.34
C ASP A 79 1.56 -5.81 1.83
N MET A 80 0.78 -5.44 0.82
CA MET A 80 -0.18 -6.36 0.17
C MET A 80 0.53 -7.49 -0.61
N ILE A 81 1.55 -7.15 -1.42
CA ILE A 81 2.32 -8.12 -2.20
C ILE A 81 2.99 -9.15 -1.27
N ASP A 82 3.57 -8.70 -0.16
CA ASP A 82 4.19 -9.56 0.84
C ASP A 82 3.20 -10.56 1.42
N LEU A 83 2.01 -10.08 1.82
CA LEU A 83 0.95 -10.96 2.32
C LEU A 83 0.57 -12.00 1.27
N LEU A 84 0.38 -11.61 0.01
CA LEU A 84 -0.04 -12.52 -1.05
C LEU A 84 1.05 -13.54 -1.41
N ALA A 85 2.31 -13.11 -1.49
CA ALA A 85 3.43 -13.95 -1.91
C ALA A 85 4.04 -14.82 -0.79
N ALA A 86 3.77 -14.52 0.48
CA ALA A 86 4.43 -15.18 1.62
C ALA A 86 4.35 -16.72 1.61
N GLN A 87 3.26 -17.30 1.10
CA GLN A 87 3.09 -18.76 1.07
C GLN A 87 3.92 -19.43 -0.03
N SER A 88 3.89 -18.88 -1.26
CA SER A 88 4.59 -19.50 -2.40
C SER A 88 6.06 -19.12 -2.45
N ARG A 89 6.40 -17.94 -1.92
CA ARG A 89 7.72 -17.29 -2.04
C ARG A 89 8.20 -17.10 -3.49
N ASN A 90 7.28 -17.21 -4.45
CA ASN A 90 7.57 -16.99 -5.87
C ASN A 90 7.19 -15.55 -6.24
N LEU A 91 8.05 -14.63 -5.87
CA LEU A 91 7.90 -13.20 -6.15
C LEU A 91 9.04 -12.75 -7.06
N PHE A 92 8.69 -12.16 -8.19
CA PHE A 92 9.59 -11.57 -9.15
C PHE A 92 9.23 -10.09 -9.31
N MET A 93 10.18 -9.20 -9.03
CA MET A 93 10.01 -7.76 -9.16
C MET A 93 11.01 -7.23 -10.19
N VAL A 94 10.55 -6.34 -11.06
CA VAL A 94 11.36 -5.63 -12.06
C VAL A 94 11.17 -4.14 -11.83
N GLY A 95 12.27 -3.39 -11.91
CA GLY A 95 12.26 -1.95 -11.79
C GLY A 95 13.66 -1.35 -11.90
N ASP A 96 13.72 -0.03 -11.97
CA ASP A 96 14.95 0.76 -12.03
C ASP A 96 14.86 1.91 -11.02
N GLU A 97 15.74 1.90 -10.00
CA GLU A 97 15.71 2.89 -8.92
C GLU A 97 15.98 4.32 -9.41
N ASP A 98 16.83 4.48 -10.44
CA ASP A 98 17.17 5.78 -11.02
C ASP A 98 15.97 6.38 -11.79
N GLN A 99 14.95 5.58 -12.07
CA GLN A 99 13.70 6.00 -12.72
C GLN A 99 12.54 6.23 -11.74
N SER A 100 12.77 6.19 -10.43
CA SER A 100 11.72 6.48 -9.44
C SER A 100 11.36 7.96 -9.42
N ILE A 101 10.37 8.34 -10.22
CA ILE A 101 9.89 9.73 -10.32
C ILE A 101 8.63 9.99 -9.49
N TYR A 102 8.00 8.94 -8.94
CA TYR A 102 6.75 9.05 -8.17
C TYR A 102 6.93 9.25 -6.66
N GLY A 103 8.09 9.75 -6.22
CA GLY A 103 8.34 10.05 -4.80
C GLY A 103 7.28 10.97 -4.17
N PHE A 104 6.75 11.93 -4.94
CA PHE A 104 5.66 12.82 -4.52
C PHE A 104 4.32 12.11 -4.28
N ARG A 105 4.16 10.86 -4.74
CA ARG A 105 3.00 9.97 -4.49
C ARG A 105 3.32 8.83 -3.53
N ALA A 106 4.38 8.99 -2.73
CA ALA A 106 4.83 7.99 -1.77
C ALA A 106 5.28 6.66 -2.40
N ALA A 107 5.85 6.71 -3.61
CA ALA A 107 6.69 5.62 -4.11
C ALA A 107 7.78 5.28 -3.07
N TYR A 108 8.07 3.99 -2.92
CA TYR A 108 9.00 3.48 -1.92
C TYR A 108 10.08 2.61 -2.60
N PRO A 109 10.95 3.21 -3.43
CA PRO A 109 11.96 2.49 -4.20
C PRO A 109 12.94 1.71 -3.31
N GLN A 110 13.10 2.09 -2.04
CA GLN A 110 13.93 1.38 -1.08
C GLN A 110 13.52 -0.09 -0.91
N ALA A 111 12.24 -0.44 -1.12
CA ALA A 111 11.81 -1.84 -1.08
C ALA A 111 12.37 -2.68 -2.24
N LEU A 112 12.62 -2.08 -3.40
CA LEU A 112 13.31 -2.73 -4.51
C LEU A 112 14.80 -2.91 -4.19
N VAL A 113 15.44 -1.88 -3.63
CA VAL A 113 16.86 -1.92 -3.24
C VAL A 113 17.11 -2.96 -2.14
N SER A 114 16.21 -3.05 -1.15
CA SER A 114 16.29 -4.00 -0.04
C SER A 114 15.52 -5.30 -0.31
N PHE A 115 15.32 -5.67 -1.58
CA PHE A 115 14.49 -6.82 -1.94
C PHE A 115 15.02 -8.11 -1.32
N GLU A 116 16.33 -8.37 -1.40
CA GLU A 116 16.97 -9.58 -0.85
C GLU A 116 16.82 -9.70 0.67
N ASP A 117 16.90 -8.57 1.40
CA ASP A 117 16.71 -8.54 2.84
C ASP A 117 15.27 -8.88 3.25
N ARG A 118 14.30 -8.43 2.44
CA ARG A 118 12.87 -8.60 2.70
C ARG A 118 12.33 -9.95 2.21
N HIS A 119 12.92 -10.48 1.14
CA HIS A 119 12.57 -11.75 0.50
C HIS A 119 13.80 -12.64 0.33
N PRO A 120 14.39 -13.14 1.43
CA PRO A 120 15.52 -14.05 1.33
C PRO A 120 15.10 -15.30 0.56
N GLY A 121 15.95 -15.80 -0.34
CA GLY A 121 15.73 -16.96 -1.21
C GLY A 121 16.73 -18.06 -0.92
#